data_AF-A0AA90NLH0-F1
#
_entry.id   AF-A0AA90NLH0-F1
#
_cell.length_a   1.000
_cell.length_b   1.000
_cell.length_c   1.000
_cell.angle_alpha   90.00
_cell.angle_beta   90.00
_cell.angle_gamma   90.00
#
_symmetry.space_group_name_H-M   'P 1'
#
loop_
_entity.id
_entity.type
_entity.pdbx_description
1 polymer ?
#
loop_
_entity_poly.entity_id
_entity_poly.type
_entity_poly.pdbx_seq_one_letter_code
_entity_poly.pdbx_strand_id
1 'polypeptide(L)'
;MTVFRSLLIIAFLFAGGLFAGWWLHDYFEVQSPSNSLTQKPSAPSQSDNIDKPALTEKKTFAADTQMFQHYLDEEQFDDALTLYQEYENANSELLLQLRSVLMDTLTRWQNNGNFDLCIRVLERFTQYYYQDTELLKIQIAVLESNQNIIQAIEFCLSASLLATRESDLEYFNQNSRRLAKLLFDQQQYGAIENNLLLFQKLTSTEPDYAFYHYALAEIYLAIGDKESAAGELAILKLDREFGHKASKTLTELFPTPPEPPKRKNPKAIPLTAYGQHFIVTVKIGDKNGATAALLIDTGASLTTLPSQLLRELTEKKQASLSGYLELKTANGIRFSQLYTLKLFQIGGQLLKNIEVAELDVEPGGHSNGLLGMNVLSKFMFHIDQNSQTLILIPR
;
A
#
# COMPACT_ATOMS: atom_id res chain seq x y z
N MET A 1 -25.93 17.73 -4.91
CA MET A 1 -25.03 18.83 -4.49
C MET A 1 -23.70 18.90 -5.26
N THR A 2 -23.46 17.98 -6.21
CA THR A 2 -22.22 17.88 -7.01
C THR A 2 -22.27 18.62 -8.35
N VAL A 3 -23.45 18.76 -8.97
CA VAL A 3 -23.59 19.44 -10.27
C VAL A 3 -23.43 20.98 -10.15
N PHE A 4 -23.78 21.56 -9.00
CA PHE A 4 -23.68 23.00 -8.77
C PHE A 4 -22.24 23.49 -8.56
N ARG A 5 -21.31 22.61 -8.14
CA ARG A 5 -19.89 22.93 -7.96
C ARG A 5 -19.11 22.94 -9.28
N SER A 6 -19.48 22.07 -10.24
CA SER A 6 -18.83 22.02 -11.56
C SER A 6 -19.19 23.24 -12.42
N LEU A 7 -20.41 23.77 -12.31
CA LEU A 7 -20.84 24.99 -13.02
C LEU A 7 -20.14 26.26 -12.51
N LEU A 8 -19.79 26.32 -11.21
CA LEU A 8 -19.06 27.46 -10.62
C LEU A 8 -17.60 27.55 -11.08
N ILE A 9 -16.94 26.42 -11.33
CA ILE A 9 -15.54 26.37 -11.80
C ILE A 9 -15.46 26.78 -13.28
N ILE A 10 -16.44 26.38 -14.09
CA ILE A 10 -16.51 26.77 -15.51
C ILE A 10 -16.82 28.27 -15.65
N ALA A 11 -17.68 28.83 -14.79
CA ALA A 11 -17.96 30.27 -14.77
C ALA A 11 -16.73 31.11 -14.38
N PHE A 12 -15.88 30.62 -13.47
CA PHE A 12 -14.64 31.30 -13.07
C PHE A 12 -13.56 31.28 -14.16
N LEU A 13 -13.44 30.18 -14.91
CA LEU A 13 -12.52 30.10 -16.05
C LEU A 13 -12.96 30.99 -17.22
N PHE A 14 -14.26 31.15 -17.44
CA PHE A 14 -14.78 32.03 -18.49
C PHE A 14 -14.62 33.53 -18.14
N ALA A 15 -14.78 33.90 -16.86
CA ALA A 15 -14.56 35.27 -16.40
C ALA A 15 -13.08 35.69 -16.43
N GLY A 16 -12.15 34.76 -16.13
CA GLY A 16 -10.72 35.00 -16.24
C GLY A 16 -10.23 35.20 -17.68
N GLY A 17 -10.80 34.45 -18.63
CA GLY A 17 -10.49 34.60 -20.06
C GLY A 17 -10.96 35.92 -20.67
N LEU A 18 -12.10 36.45 -20.22
CA LEU A 18 -12.61 37.75 -20.70
C LEU A 18 -11.80 38.94 -20.17
N PHE A 19 -11.29 38.87 -18.93
CA PHE A 19 -10.42 39.91 -18.38
C PHE A 19 -9.04 39.94 -19.06
N ALA A 20 -8.45 38.78 -19.36
CA ALA A 20 -7.18 38.70 -20.09
C ALA A 20 -7.32 39.15 -21.56
N GLY A 21 -8.46 38.83 -22.20
CA GLY A 21 -8.76 39.26 -23.57
C GLY A 21 -9.02 40.76 -23.72
N TRP A 22 -9.72 41.38 -22.76
CA TRP A 22 -9.97 42.82 -22.78
C TRP A 22 -8.70 43.64 -22.49
N TRP A 23 -7.82 43.14 -21.61
CA TRP A 23 -6.53 43.78 -21.33
C TRP A 23 -5.55 43.71 -22.51
N LEU A 24 -5.57 42.63 -23.30
CA LEU A 24 -4.75 42.53 -24.52
C LEU A 24 -5.28 43.44 -25.65
N HIS A 25 -6.60 43.60 -25.79
CA HIS A 25 -7.21 44.45 -26.82
C HIS A 25 -6.82 45.93 -26.65
N ASP A 26 -6.92 46.47 -25.43
CA ASP A 26 -6.61 47.88 -25.14
C ASP A 26 -5.10 48.20 -25.29
N TYR A 27 -4.22 47.19 -25.12
CA TYR A 27 -2.78 47.36 -25.30
C TYR A 27 -2.39 47.49 -26.79
N PHE A 28 -3.15 46.88 -27.71
CA PHE A 28 -2.88 46.92 -29.14
C PHE A 28 -3.59 48.07 -29.89
N GLU A 29 -4.65 48.67 -29.34
CA GLU A 29 -5.33 49.82 -29.97
C GLU A 29 -4.52 51.13 -29.89
N VAL A 30 -3.60 51.25 -28.93
CA VAL A 30 -2.79 52.47 -28.72
C VAL A 30 -1.58 52.58 -29.68
N GLN A 31 -1.27 51.55 -30.48
CA GLN A 31 -0.12 51.53 -31.40
C GLN A 31 -0.48 51.29 -32.87
N SER A 32 -1.58 51.89 -33.36
CA SER A 32 -1.82 51.97 -34.81
C SER A 32 -1.28 53.28 -35.39
N PRO A 33 -0.24 53.27 -36.25
CA PRO A 33 0.12 54.45 -37.03
C PRO A 33 -0.87 54.66 -38.19
N SER A 34 -1.24 55.92 -38.39
CA SER A 34 -2.16 56.41 -39.43
C SER A 34 -1.68 56.09 -40.85
N ASN A 35 -2.49 55.34 -41.61
CA ASN A 35 -2.33 55.18 -43.06
C ASN A 35 -2.94 56.39 -43.79
N SER A 36 -2.09 57.24 -44.38
CA SER A 36 -2.48 58.14 -45.46
C SER A 36 -2.19 57.47 -46.82
N LEU A 37 -3.25 57.20 -47.58
CA LEU A 37 -3.23 56.70 -48.95
C LEU A 37 -2.72 57.77 -49.93
N THR A 38 -1.70 57.47 -50.73
CA THR A 38 -1.51 58.09 -52.06
C THR A 38 -0.73 57.19 -53.04
N GLN A 39 -1.48 56.66 -53.99
CA GLN A 39 -1.22 56.43 -55.43
C GLN A 39 0.11 55.83 -55.96
N LYS A 40 -0.10 54.74 -56.71
CA LYS A 40 0.73 54.07 -57.74
C LYS A 40 1.10 55.02 -58.91
N PRO A 41 2.22 54.79 -59.63
CA PRO A 41 2.10 54.16 -60.96
C PRO A 41 3.25 53.21 -61.40
N SER A 42 2.83 52.16 -62.12
CA SER A 42 3.39 51.50 -63.34
C SER A 42 4.88 51.08 -63.50
N ALA A 43 5.07 49.82 -63.89
CA ALA A 43 6.33 49.17 -64.35
C ALA A 43 6.77 49.59 -65.77
N PRO A 44 7.96 49.17 -66.25
CA PRO A 44 8.03 47.89 -66.98
C PRO A 44 9.30 47.03 -66.74
N SER A 45 9.13 45.73 -67.03
CA SER A 45 10.04 44.60 -66.92
C SER A 45 11.26 44.66 -67.85
N GLN A 46 12.41 44.13 -67.41
CA GLN A 46 13.36 43.38 -68.25
C GLN A 46 14.03 42.26 -67.45
N SER A 47 14.14 41.11 -68.10
CA SER A 47 14.85 39.91 -67.67
C SER A 47 16.37 40.16 -67.61
N ASP A 48 17.08 39.46 -66.72
CA ASP A 48 18.14 38.52 -67.13
C ASP A 48 18.86 37.93 -65.90
N ASN A 49 19.23 36.65 -66.08
CA ASN A 49 20.23 35.84 -65.37
C ASN A 49 19.93 35.24 -63.98
N ILE A 50 19.58 33.96 -64.08
CA ILE A 50 19.91 32.85 -63.19
C ILE A 50 21.44 32.79 -62.98
N ASP A 51 21.90 32.96 -61.74
CA ASP A 51 22.96 32.19 -61.05
C ASP A 51 23.57 33.01 -59.89
N LYS A 52 23.01 32.86 -58.67
CA LYS A 52 23.67 32.95 -57.34
C LYS A 52 22.65 32.97 -56.19
N PRO A 53 22.27 31.81 -55.62
CA PRO A 53 21.74 31.76 -54.24
C PRO A 53 22.82 31.32 -53.22
N ALA A 54 23.73 30.42 -53.61
CA ALA A 54 24.54 29.66 -52.65
C ALA A 54 25.62 30.45 -51.88
N LEU A 55 26.13 31.57 -52.40
CA LEU A 55 27.16 32.37 -51.73
C LEU A 55 26.58 33.37 -50.73
N THR A 56 25.35 33.84 -50.95
CA THR A 56 24.66 34.80 -50.10
C THR A 56 24.02 34.08 -48.92
N GLU A 57 23.30 32.98 -49.18
CA GLU A 57 22.71 32.12 -48.14
C GLU A 57 23.77 31.58 -47.17
N LYS A 58 24.89 31.07 -47.68
CA LYS A 58 25.96 30.50 -46.83
C LYS A 58 26.64 31.55 -45.93
N LYS A 59 26.66 32.82 -46.35
CA LYS A 59 27.21 33.92 -45.54
C LYS A 59 26.23 34.35 -44.45
N THR A 60 24.92 34.33 -44.73
CA THR A 60 23.86 34.58 -43.76
C THR A 60 23.80 33.44 -42.72
N PHE A 61 23.90 32.17 -43.15
CA PHE A 61 23.92 31.01 -42.26
C PHE A 61 25.06 31.05 -41.23
N ALA A 62 26.27 31.42 -41.68
CA ALA A 62 27.41 31.56 -40.78
C ALA A 62 27.22 32.73 -39.79
N ALA A 63 26.61 33.83 -40.23
CA ALA A 63 26.31 34.98 -39.37
C ALA A 63 25.24 34.64 -38.32
N ASP A 64 24.15 33.96 -38.72
CA ASP A 64 23.06 33.61 -37.81
C ASP A 64 23.48 32.53 -36.81
N THR A 65 24.34 31.59 -37.24
CA THR A 65 24.92 30.60 -36.32
C THR A 65 25.83 31.26 -35.28
N GLN A 66 26.63 32.26 -35.67
CA GLN A 66 27.44 33.05 -34.74
C GLN A 66 26.57 33.90 -33.82
N MET A 67 25.50 34.48 -34.33
CA MET A 67 24.56 35.28 -33.55
C MET A 67 23.82 34.40 -32.52
N PHE A 68 23.41 33.20 -32.91
CA PHE A 68 22.83 32.21 -32.02
C PHE A 68 23.79 31.82 -30.88
N GLN A 69 25.05 31.50 -31.22
CA GLN A 69 26.07 31.21 -30.19
C GLN A 69 26.28 32.40 -29.25
N HIS A 70 26.30 33.63 -29.78
CA HIS A 70 26.42 34.84 -28.97
C HIS A 70 25.25 35.00 -28.01
N TYR A 71 24.00 34.81 -28.47
CA TYR A 71 22.83 34.85 -27.58
C TYR A 71 22.89 33.79 -26.47
N LEU A 72 23.39 32.59 -26.77
CA LEU A 72 23.57 31.55 -25.75
C LEU A 72 24.64 31.95 -24.72
N ASP A 73 25.77 32.49 -25.17
CA ASP A 73 26.88 32.88 -24.30
C ASP A 73 26.56 34.11 -23.41
N GLU A 74 25.73 35.03 -23.91
CA GLU A 74 25.24 36.22 -23.17
C GLU A 74 23.94 35.96 -22.39
N GLU A 75 23.49 34.70 -22.28
CA GLU A 75 22.28 34.27 -21.58
C GLU A 75 20.95 34.87 -22.12
N GLN A 76 20.95 35.33 -23.36
CA GLN A 76 19.78 35.84 -24.08
C GLN A 76 18.95 34.70 -24.67
N PHE A 77 18.42 33.82 -23.81
CA PHE A 77 17.75 32.59 -24.26
C PHE A 77 16.45 32.83 -25.04
N ASP A 78 15.77 33.95 -24.79
CA ASP A 78 14.59 34.36 -25.56
C ASP A 78 14.94 34.72 -27.01
N ASP A 79 16.02 35.46 -27.20
CA ASP A 79 16.50 35.85 -28.53
C ASP A 79 17.03 34.62 -29.29
N ALA A 80 17.74 33.74 -28.58
CA ALA A 80 18.17 32.44 -29.11
C ALA A 80 16.97 31.58 -29.56
N LEU A 81 15.94 31.43 -28.71
CA LEU A 81 14.74 30.66 -29.06
C LEU A 81 14.01 31.29 -30.27
N THR A 82 13.88 32.61 -30.30
CA THR A 82 13.26 33.33 -31.43
C THR A 82 13.98 33.02 -32.74
N LEU A 83 15.30 33.17 -32.76
CA LEU A 83 16.12 32.87 -33.94
C LEU A 83 16.03 31.39 -34.35
N TYR A 84 15.96 30.47 -33.36
CA TYR A 84 15.78 29.05 -33.63
C TYR A 84 14.42 28.75 -34.30
N GLN A 85 13.35 29.42 -33.86
CA GLN A 85 11.99 29.26 -34.39
C GLN A 85 11.80 29.84 -35.79
N GLU A 86 12.47 30.94 -36.12
CA GLU A 86 12.40 31.57 -37.46
C GLU A 86 12.70 30.56 -38.59
N TYR A 87 13.56 29.58 -38.31
CA TYR A 87 14.00 28.58 -39.27
C TYR A 87 13.26 27.23 -39.19
N GLU A 88 12.27 27.09 -38.29
CA GLU A 88 11.48 25.87 -38.10
C GLU A 88 10.56 25.58 -39.30
N ASN A 89 9.98 26.63 -39.91
CA ASN A 89 9.01 26.50 -41.00
C ASN A 89 9.64 26.12 -42.36
N ALA A 90 10.97 26.16 -42.47
CA ALA A 90 11.66 26.08 -43.77
C ALA A 90 12.42 24.78 -44.03
N ASN A 91 12.44 23.79 -43.11
CA ASN A 91 13.32 22.61 -43.18
C ASN A 91 14.77 23.00 -43.56
N SER A 92 15.25 24.09 -42.96
CA SER A 92 16.51 24.71 -43.34
C SER A 92 17.69 23.88 -42.82
N GLU A 93 18.72 23.68 -43.65
CA GLU A 93 20.03 23.15 -43.23
C GLU A 93 20.58 23.94 -42.04
N LEU A 94 20.22 25.22 -41.93
CA LEU A 94 20.54 26.08 -40.79
C LEU A 94 19.94 25.58 -39.48
N LEU A 95 18.71 25.06 -39.45
CA LEU A 95 18.10 24.55 -38.21
C LEU A 95 18.91 23.38 -37.63
N LEU A 96 19.46 22.51 -38.50
CA LEU A 96 20.36 21.44 -38.09
C LEU A 96 21.67 21.99 -37.53
N GLN A 97 22.21 23.06 -38.11
CA GLN A 97 23.41 23.73 -37.61
C GLN A 97 23.13 24.39 -36.24
N LEU A 98 22.02 25.11 -36.09
CA LEU A 98 21.62 25.71 -34.81
C LEU A 98 21.39 24.64 -33.73
N ARG A 99 20.76 23.50 -34.09
CA ARG A 99 20.63 22.35 -33.17
C ARG A 99 22.00 21.82 -32.76
N SER A 100 22.95 21.67 -33.69
CA SER A 100 24.32 21.26 -33.37
C SER A 100 24.97 22.24 -32.40
N VAL A 101 24.85 23.54 -32.64
CA VAL A 101 25.41 24.59 -31.75
C VAL A 101 24.80 24.54 -30.36
N LEU A 102 23.48 24.33 -30.25
CA LEU A 102 22.80 24.16 -28.97
C LEU A 102 23.35 22.93 -28.23
N MET A 103 23.44 21.78 -28.89
CA MET A 103 23.94 20.54 -28.27
C MET A 103 25.41 20.63 -27.85
N ASP A 104 26.26 21.25 -28.68
CA ASP A 104 27.67 21.50 -28.35
C ASP A 104 27.80 22.45 -27.16
N THR A 105 26.94 23.48 -27.08
CA THR A 105 26.89 24.42 -25.95
C THR A 105 26.47 23.73 -24.66
N LEU A 106 25.39 22.93 -24.69
CA LEU A 106 24.93 22.15 -23.53
C LEU A 106 26.01 21.19 -23.03
N THR A 107 26.67 20.49 -23.95
CA THR A 107 27.77 19.57 -23.61
C THR A 107 28.93 20.31 -22.96
N ARG A 108 29.31 21.47 -23.50
CA ARG A 108 30.39 22.31 -22.95
C ARG A 108 30.05 22.81 -21.55
N TRP A 109 28.85 23.33 -21.35
CA TRP A 109 28.40 23.81 -20.04
C TRP A 109 28.30 22.67 -19.02
N GLN A 110 27.79 21.50 -19.41
CA GLN A 110 27.74 20.33 -18.53
C GLN A 110 29.14 19.87 -18.10
N ASN A 111 30.09 19.79 -19.03
CA ASN A 111 31.48 19.41 -18.74
C ASN A 111 32.18 20.42 -17.81
N ASN A 112 31.79 21.69 -17.88
CA ASN A 112 32.32 22.75 -17.02
C ASN A 112 31.59 22.88 -15.68
N GLY A 113 30.56 22.07 -15.43
CA GLY A 113 29.73 22.14 -14.22
C GLY A 113 28.75 23.32 -14.19
N ASN A 114 28.52 23.98 -15.33
CA ASN A 114 27.59 25.11 -15.47
C ASN A 114 26.13 24.61 -15.60
N PHE A 115 25.67 23.81 -14.64
CA PHE A 115 24.37 23.15 -14.72
C PHE A 115 23.21 24.15 -14.72
N ASP A 116 23.31 25.25 -13.98
CA ASP A 116 22.26 26.27 -13.93
C ASP A 116 22.02 26.93 -15.30
N LEU A 117 23.08 27.14 -16.10
CA LEU A 117 22.96 27.65 -17.47
C LEU A 117 22.25 26.63 -18.38
N CYS A 118 22.64 25.35 -18.28
CA CYS A 118 21.96 24.27 -18.99
C CYS A 118 20.47 24.21 -18.63
N ILE A 119 20.13 24.29 -17.33
CA ILE A 119 18.73 24.23 -16.87
C ILE A 119 17.93 25.39 -17.46
N ARG A 120 18.41 26.64 -17.35
CA ARG A 120 17.68 27.82 -17.85
C ARG A 120 17.40 27.75 -19.35
N VAL A 121 18.41 27.40 -20.17
CA VAL A 121 18.20 27.29 -21.62
C VAL A 121 17.28 26.11 -21.96
N LEU A 122 17.44 24.96 -21.28
CA LEU A 122 16.63 23.78 -21.53
C LEU A 122 15.18 24.02 -21.15
N GLU A 123 14.90 24.62 -19.99
CA GLU A 123 13.55 25.03 -19.60
C GLU A 123 12.92 25.94 -20.65
N ARG A 124 13.69 26.89 -21.19
CA ARG A 124 13.17 27.80 -22.21
C ARG A 124 12.80 27.06 -23.50
N PHE A 125 13.67 26.17 -23.96
CA PHE A 125 13.43 25.40 -25.18
C PHE A 125 12.36 24.32 -24.99
N THR A 126 12.33 23.59 -23.88
CA THR A 126 11.39 22.49 -23.66
C THR A 126 9.98 22.96 -23.32
N GLN A 127 9.80 24.20 -22.86
CA GLN A 127 8.46 24.82 -22.79
C GLN A 127 7.77 24.90 -24.15
N TYR A 128 8.53 25.18 -25.22
CA TYR A 128 8.01 25.25 -26.58
C TYR A 128 8.09 23.89 -27.28
N TYR A 129 9.25 23.24 -27.21
CA TYR A 129 9.54 21.93 -27.78
C TYR A 129 9.25 20.79 -26.80
N TYR A 130 8.05 20.76 -26.21
CA TYR A 130 7.65 19.82 -25.15
C TYR A 130 7.61 18.34 -25.57
N GLN A 131 7.77 18.04 -26.87
CA GLN A 131 7.88 16.68 -27.41
C GLN A 131 9.28 16.33 -27.90
N ASP A 132 10.25 17.25 -27.81
CA ASP A 132 11.64 16.96 -28.18
C ASP A 132 12.30 16.09 -27.10
N THR A 133 12.11 14.79 -27.25
CA THR A 133 12.57 13.80 -26.27
C THR A 133 14.08 13.80 -26.04
N GLU A 134 14.88 14.30 -26.98
CA GLU A 134 16.33 14.42 -26.79
C GLU A 134 16.64 15.52 -25.76
N LEU A 135 16.05 16.72 -25.96
CA LEU A 135 16.20 17.83 -25.01
C LEU A 135 15.63 17.49 -23.63
N LEU A 136 14.48 16.81 -23.58
CA LEU A 136 13.90 16.36 -22.30
C LEU A 136 14.85 15.40 -21.55
N LYS A 137 15.49 14.47 -22.26
CA LYS A 137 16.45 13.52 -21.66
C LYS A 137 17.70 14.22 -21.14
N ILE A 138 18.21 15.21 -21.88
CA ILE A 138 19.34 16.03 -21.44
C ILE A 138 18.97 16.83 -20.19
N GLN A 139 17.78 17.42 -20.14
CA GLN A 139 17.32 18.18 -18.97
C GLN A 139 17.26 17.31 -17.71
N ILE A 140 16.76 16.08 -17.80
CA ILE A 140 16.78 15.12 -16.69
C ILE A 140 18.21 14.85 -16.21
N ALA A 141 19.14 14.58 -17.14
CA ALA A 141 20.53 14.28 -16.81
C ALA A 141 21.26 15.47 -16.15
N VAL A 142 20.97 16.70 -16.61
CA VAL A 142 21.50 17.94 -16.03
C VAL A 142 20.92 18.17 -14.64
N LEU A 143 19.60 18.03 -14.45
CA LEU A 143 18.96 18.17 -13.14
C LEU A 143 19.54 17.17 -12.13
N GLU A 144 19.74 15.93 -12.54
CA GLU A 144 20.40 14.92 -11.71
C GLU A 144 21.84 15.30 -11.36
N SER A 145 22.63 15.75 -12.34
CA SER A 145 24.01 16.18 -12.14
C SER A 145 24.10 17.35 -11.15
N ASN A 146 23.12 18.26 -11.18
CA ASN A 146 23.00 19.40 -10.26
C ASN A 146 22.43 19.02 -8.87
N GLN A 147 22.22 17.74 -8.57
CA GLN A 147 21.56 17.25 -7.34
C GLN A 147 20.10 17.73 -7.15
N ASN A 148 19.45 18.23 -8.20
CA ASN A 148 18.05 18.63 -8.19
C ASN A 148 17.13 17.42 -8.44
N ILE A 149 17.28 16.37 -7.63
CA ILE A 149 16.64 15.06 -7.86
C ILE A 149 15.10 15.15 -7.86
N ILE A 150 14.51 15.94 -6.97
CA ILE A 150 13.05 16.12 -6.90
C ILE A 150 12.52 16.71 -8.21
N GLN A 151 13.14 17.78 -8.72
CA GLN A 151 12.75 18.40 -9.98
C GLN A 151 12.94 17.42 -11.15
N ALA A 152 14.01 16.62 -11.15
CA ALA A 152 14.23 15.61 -12.17
C ALA A 152 13.10 14.55 -12.19
N ILE A 153 12.64 14.10 -11.01
CA ILE A 153 11.50 13.18 -10.90
C ILE A 153 10.21 13.82 -11.44
N GLU A 154 9.90 15.05 -11.01
CA GLU A 154 8.69 15.76 -11.47
C GLU A 154 8.70 16.02 -12.97
N PHE A 155 9.88 16.30 -13.52
CA PHE A 155 10.08 16.45 -14.95
C PHE A 155 9.87 15.12 -15.70
N CYS A 156 10.38 14.00 -15.18
CA CYS A 156 10.09 12.66 -15.71
C CYS A 156 8.57 12.39 -15.76
N LEU A 157 7.85 12.67 -14.67
CA LEU A 157 6.39 12.47 -14.61
C LEU A 157 5.64 13.36 -15.61
N SER A 158 6.13 14.57 -15.85
CA SER A 158 5.51 15.49 -16.82
C SER A 158 5.79 15.03 -18.25
N ALA A 159 7.04 14.63 -18.53
CA ALA A 159 7.44 14.10 -19.83
C ALA A 159 6.74 12.79 -20.18
N SER A 160 6.50 11.89 -19.19
CA SER A 160 5.76 10.65 -19.42
C SER A 160 4.33 10.87 -19.89
N LEU A 161 3.67 11.95 -19.46
CA LEU A 161 2.31 12.29 -19.89
C LEU A 161 2.26 12.78 -21.35
N LEU A 162 3.38 13.30 -21.87
CA LEU A 162 3.49 13.88 -23.21
C LEU A 162 4.15 12.90 -24.21
N ALA A 163 4.71 11.80 -23.72
CA ALA A 163 5.41 10.81 -24.51
C ALA A 163 4.46 10.10 -25.50
N THR A 164 4.81 10.15 -26.79
CA THR A 164 4.04 9.51 -27.87
C THR A 164 4.59 8.13 -28.25
N ARG A 165 5.88 7.89 -28.01
CA ARG A 165 6.55 6.60 -28.28
C ARG A 165 6.66 5.80 -26.99
N GLU A 166 6.35 4.51 -27.06
CA GLU A 166 6.45 3.57 -25.93
C GLU A 166 7.87 3.53 -25.33
N SER A 167 8.90 3.60 -26.17
CA SER A 167 10.30 3.62 -25.71
C SER A 167 10.65 4.85 -24.87
N ASP A 168 10.03 6.00 -25.16
CA ASP A 168 10.27 7.22 -24.39
C ASP A 168 9.48 7.22 -23.08
N LEU A 169 8.24 6.74 -23.11
CA LEU A 169 7.44 6.53 -21.90
C LEU A 169 8.19 5.62 -20.92
N GLU A 170 8.71 4.48 -21.41
CA GLU A 170 9.48 3.55 -20.59
C GLU A 170 10.75 4.20 -20.04
N TYR A 171 11.47 4.99 -20.85
CA TYR A 171 12.64 5.73 -20.39
C TYR A 171 12.31 6.68 -19.22
N PHE A 172 11.22 7.46 -19.33
CA PHE A 172 10.84 8.42 -18.29
C PHE A 172 10.37 7.72 -17.02
N ASN A 173 9.58 6.65 -17.14
CA ASN A 173 9.14 5.84 -16.00
C ASN A 173 10.34 5.18 -15.29
N GLN A 174 11.26 4.57 -16.03
CA GLN A 174 12.46 3.97 -15.45
C GLN A 174 13.34 4.99 -14.73
N ASN A 175 13.52 6.18 -15.32
CA ASN A 175 14.29 7.25 -14.66
C ASN A 175 13.58 7.80 -13.43
N SER A 176 12.26 8.00 -13.47
CA SER A 176 11.46 8.39 -12.30
C SER A 176 11.67 7.41 -11.13
N ARG A 177 11.53 6.10 -11.40
CA ARG A 177 11.73 5.04 -10.39
C ARG A 177 13.16 5.03 -9.84
N ARG A 178 14.16 5.11 -10.72
CA ARG A 178 15.57 5.13 -10.35
C ARG A 178 15.92 6.34 -9.47
N LEU A 179 15.48 7.53 -9.87
CA LEU A 179 15.72 8.78 -9.15
C LEU A 179 14.96 8.82 -7.82
N ALA A 180 13.73 8.32 -7.76
CA ALA A 180 12.99 8.18 -6.51
C ALA A 180 13.70 7.25 -5.52
N LYS A 181 14.26 6.15 -6.01
CA LYS A 181 15.08 5.25 -5.18
C LYS A 181 16.37 5.92 -4.70
N LEU A 182 17.07 6.62 -5.59
CA LEU A 182 18.26 7.40 -5.24
C LEU A 182 17.95 8.44 -4.14
N LEU A 183 16.86 9.21 -4.31
CA LEU A 183 16.42 10.21 -3.35
C LEU A 183 16.11 9.59 -1.98
N PHE A 184 15.38 8.47 -1.98
CA PHE A 184 15.04 7.74 -0.76
C PHE A 184 16.28 7.22 -0.04
N ASP A 185 17.20 6.58 -0.77
CA ASP A 185 18.42 5.99 -0.22
C ASP A 185 19.38 7.07 0.34
N GLN A 186 19.45 8.24 -0.30
CA GLN A 186 20.24 9.39 0.18
C GLN A 186 19.72 9.96 1.51
N GLN A 187 18.42 9.87 1.78
CA GLN A 187 17.78 10.49 2.96
C GLN A 187 17.49 9.52 4.11
N GLN A 188 18.04 8.32 4.07
CA GLN A 188 17.82 7.27 5.07
C GLN A 188 18.20 7.68 6.52
N TYR A 189 18.89 8.82 6.71
CA TYR A 189 19.36 9.31 8.02
C TYR A 189 18.90 10.73 8.41
N GLY A 190 17.91 11.30 7.71
CA GLY A 190 17.25 12.55 8.11
C GLY A 190 16.53 13.25 6.97
N ALA A 191 15.37 13.84 7.26
CA ALA A 191 14.53 14.64 6.36
C ALA A 191 13.67 13.87 5.33
N ILE A 192 13.52 12.55 5.46
CA ILE A 192 12.67 11.74 4.57
C ILE A 192 11.20 12.20 4.59
N GLU A 193 10.76 12.75 5.73
CA GLU A 193 9.45 13.35 5.95
C GLU A 193 9.12 14.48 4.97
N ASN A 194 10.12 15.20 4.46
CA ASN A 194 9.92 16.31 3.53
C ASN A 194 9.42 15.85 2.15
N ASN A 195 9.57 14.56 1.83
CA ASN A 195 9.18 14.00 0.54
C ASN A 195 7.79 13.35 0.55
N LEU A 196 7.00 13.49 1.63
CA LEU A 196 5.68 12.88 1.76
C LEU A 196 4.80 13.16 0.52
N LEU A 197 4.67 14.43 0.13
CA LEU A 197 3.82 14.83 -0.99
C LEU A 197 4.29 14.24 -2.32
N LEU A 198 5.62 14.15 -2.52
CA LEU A 198 6.20 13.55 -3.71
C LEU A 198 5.87 12.05 -3.79
N PHE A 199 6.08 11.29 -2.71
CA PHE A 199 5.80 9.85 -2.70
C PHE A 199 4.30 9.53 -2.75
N GLN A 200 3.43 10.39 -2.22
CA GLN A 200 1.99 10.30 -2.45
C GLN A 200 1.65 10.44 -3.96
N LYS A 201 2.22 11.45 -4.62
CA LYS A 201 2.04 11.66 -6.06
C LYS A 201 2.58 10.49 -6.89
N LEU A 202 3.77 9.98 -6.56
CA LEU A 202 4.37 8.82 -7.22
C LEU A 202 3.47 7.58 -7.10
N THR A 203 2.98 7.29 -5.89
CA THR A 203 2.07 6.18 -5.63
C THR A 203 0.74 6.33 -6.38
N SER A 204 0.20 7.56 -6.51
CA SER A 204 -1.01 7.79 -7.30
C SER A 204 -0.80 7.65 -8.81
N THR A 205 0.43 7.88 -9.29
CA THR A 205 0.76 7.83 -10.72
C THR A 205 1.07 6.40 -11.17
N GLU A 206 1.78 5.64 -10.33
CA GLU A 206 2.12 4.23 -10.59
C GLU A 206 1.78 3.34 -9.38
N PRO A 207 0.49 3.03 -9.16
CA PRO A 207 0.05 2.23 -8.00
C PRO A 207 0.56 0.79 -7.99
N ASP A 208 1.03 0.27 -9.12
CA ASP A 208 1.54 -1.10 -9.20
C ASP A 208 3.03 -1.18 -8.83
N TYR A 209 3.72 -0.05 -8.65
CA TYR A 209 5.13 -0.05 -8.34
C TYR A 209 5.37 -0.12 -6.83
N ALA A 210 5.64 -1.34 -6.36
CA ALA A 210 5.79 -1.68 -4.94
C ALA A 210 6.78 -0.79 -4.16
N PHE A 211 7.87 -0.34 -4.77
CA PHE A 211 8.84 0.51 -4.08
C PHE A 211 8.24 1.86 -3.64
N TYR A 212 7.31 2.45 -4.38
CA TYR A 212 6.67 3.71 -3.98
C TYR A 212 5.83 3.54 -2.72
N HIS A 213 5.03 2.48 -2.64
CA HIS A 213 4.28 2.12 -1.42
C HIS A 213 5.22 1.87 -0.25
N TYR A 214 6.34 1.19 -0.48
CA TYR A 214 7.32 0.90 0.57
C TYR A 214 7.95 2.18 1.10
N ALA A 215 8.42 3.06 0.20
CA ALA A 215 8.99 4.34 0.57
C ALA A 215 7.98 5.24 1.30
N LEU A 216 6.74 5.29 0.81
CA LEU A 216 5.66 6.05 1.44
C LEU A 216 5.31 5.52 2.83
N ALA A 217 5.30 4.20 3.03
CA ALA A 217 5.12 3.59 4.35
C ALA A 217 6.22 4.01 5.33
N GLU A 218 7.49 3.99 4.91
CA GLU A 218 8.61 4.39 5.75
C GLU A 218 8.56 5.89 6.10
N ILE A 219 8.10 6.74 5.17
CA ILE A 219 7.85 8.17 5.44
C ILE A 219 6.73 8.35 6.47
N TYR A 220 5.61 7.64 6.32
CA TYR A 220 4.52 7.68 7.31
C TYR A 220 4.98 7.22 8.70
N LEU A 221 5.85 6.20 8.76
CA LEU A 221 6.47 5.77 10.01
C LEU A 221 7.36 6.83 10.63
N ALA A 222 8.17 7.53 9.82
CA ALA A 222 9.04 8.61 10.29
C ALA A 222 8.25 9.77 10.92
N ILE A 223 7.08 10.11 10.37
CA ILE A 223 6.20 11.17 10.91
C ILE A 223 5.24 10.66 12.00
N GLY A 224 5.26 9.36 12.32
CA GLY A 224 4.42 8.76 13.36
C GLY A 224 2.99 8.41 12.94
N ASP A 225 2.64 8.55 11.65
CA ASP A 225 1.33 8.17 11.12
C ASP A 225 1.28 6.66 10.83
N LYS A 226 1.05 5.88 11.89
CA LYS A 226 1.03 4.42 11.83
C LYS A 226 -0.14 3.87 11.01
N GLU A 227 -1.27 4.57 10.95
CA GLU A 227 -2.46 4.09 10.23
C GLU A 227 -2.23 4.16 8.72
N SER A 228 -1.74 5.30 8.23
CA SER A 228 -1.39 5.46 6.81
C SER A 228 -0.26 4.51 6.41
N ALA A 229 0.78 4.35 7.27
CA ALA A 229 1.82 3.36 7.05
C ALA A 229 1.25 1.93 6.93
N ALA A 230 0.27 1.56 7.77
CA ALA A 230 -0.36 0.25 7.71
C ALA A 230 -1.09 0.01 6.38
N GLY A 231 -1.77 1.04 5.87
CA GLY A 231 -2.46 1.00 4.58
C GLY A 231 -1.50 0.65 3.45
N GLU A 232 -0.37 1.36 3.38
CA GLU A 232 0.66 1.12 2.35
C GLU A 232 1.32 -0.26 2.50
N LEU A 233 1.68 -0.67 3.73
CA LEU A 233 2.29 -1.97 3.98
C LEU A 233 1.33 -3.14 3.69
N ALA A 234 0.01 -2.93 3.82
CA ALA A 234 -0.98 -3.96 3.53
C ALA A 234 -1.02 -4.33 2.03
N ILE A 235 -0.80 -3.35 1.16
CA ILE A 235 -0.71 -3.54 -0.30
C ILE A 235 0.49 -4.45 -0.64
N LEU A 236 1.59 -4.28 0.10
CA LEU A 236 2.85 -4.97 -0.15
C LEU A 236 2.91 -6.42 0.35
N LYS A 237 1.91 -6.92 1.08
CA LYS A 237 1.99 -8.23 1.76
C LYS A 237 2.33 -9.41 0.83
N LEU A 238 1.91 -9.34 -0.43
CA LEU A 238 2.15 -10.39 -1.43
C LEU A 238 3.28 -10.03 -2.40
N ASP A 239 3.90 -8.86 -2.23
CA ASP A 239 5.03 -8.45 -3.05
C ASP A 239 6.24 -9.34 -2.79
N ARG A 240 7.02 -9.62 -3.84
CA ARG A 240 8.16 -10.53 -3.78
C ARG A 240 9.34 -9.96 -3.01
N GLU A 241 9.56 -8.66 -3.08
CA GLU A 241 10.71 -7.98 -2.46
C GLU A 241 10.33 -7.47 -1.06
N PHE A 242 9.17 -6.82 -0.94
CA PHE A 242 8.77 -6.12 0.28
C PHE A 242 7.81 -6.90 1.18
N GLY A 243 7.21 -8.00 0.72
CA GLY A 243 6.14 -8.68 1.45
C GLY A 243 6.53 -9.21 2.84
N HIS A 244 7.74 -9.75 2.98
CA HIS A 244 8.23 -10.19 4.29
C HIS A 244 8.49 -8.98 5.21
N LYS A 245 9.12 -7.91 4.70
CA LYS A 245 9.39 -6.72 5.51
C LYS A 245 8.07 -6.07 5.94
N ALA A 246 7.13 -5.90 5.00
CA ALA A 246 5.82 -5.32 5.26
C ALA A 246 5.01 -6.11 6.31
N SER A 247 4.97 -7.44 6.18
CA SER A 247 4.26 -8.30 7.15
C SER A 247 4.87 -8.22 8.55
N LYS A 248 6.21 -8.17 8.63
CA LYS A 248 6.93 -8.02 9.89
C LYS A 248 6.61 -6.66 10.53
N THR A 249 6.77 -5.56 9.78
CA THR A 249 6.49 -4.21 10.26
C THR A 249 5.04 -4.06 10.71
N LEU A 250 4.07 -4.58 9.95
CA LEU A 250 2.65 -4.58 10.35
C LEU A 250 2.42 -5.27 11.70
N THR A 251 3.11 -6.39 11.95
CA THR A 251 3.02 -7.12 13.22
C THR A 251 3.66 -6.34 14.37
N GLU A 252 4.71 -5.55 14.10
CA GLU A 252 5.37 -4.70 15.11
C GLU A 252 4.54 -3.44 15.43
N LEU A 253 3.87 -2.86 14.43
CA LEU A 253 3.01 -1.68 14.61
C LEU A 253 1.70 -2.01 15.32
N PHE A 254 1.10 -3.14 14.93
CA PHE A 254 -0.14 -3.66 15.48
C PHE A 254 0.11 -5.07 15.99
N PRO A 255 0.86 -5.21 17.09
CA PRO A 255 1.06 -6.50 17.70
C PRO A 255 -0.33 -7.01 18.08
N THR A 256 -0.70 -8.14 17.49
CA THR A 256 -1.83 -8.88 18.02
C THR A 256 -1.52 -9.13 19.49
N PRO A 257 -2.49 -8.88 20.41
CA PRO A 257 -2.34 -9.30 21.79
C PRO A 257 -1.83 -10.74 21.79
N PRO A 258 -0.87 -11.10 22.67
CA PRO A 258 -0.29 -12.42 22.65
C PRO A 258 -1.43 -13.44 22.55
N GLU A 259 -1.40 -14.26 21.51
CA GLU A 259 -2.37 -15.35 21.37
C GLU A 259 -2.43 -16.03 22.74
N PRO A 260 -3.62 -16.18 23.36
CA PRO A 260 -3.74 -17.02 24.54
C PRO A 260 -3.06 -18.34 24.17
N PRO A 261 -2.13 -18.82 25.01
CA PRO A 261 -1.09 -19.77 24.63
C PRO A 261 -1.70 -20.86 23.77
N LYS A 262 -1.24 -21.00 22.50
CA LYS A 262 -1.73 -21.95 21.49
C LYS A 262 -2.58 -23.03 22.13
N ARG A 263 -3.90 -22.81 22.16
CA ARG A 263 -4.81 -23.83 22.70
C ARG A 263 -4.58 -25.04 21.80
N LYS A 264 -3.92 -26.07 22.35
CA LYS A 264 -3.74 -27.38 21.71
C LYS A 264 -5.04 -27.68 20.98
N ASN A 265 -4.99 -27.95 19.67
CA ASN A 265 -6.14 -28.42 18.89
C ASN A 265 -7.02 -29.26 19.81
N PRO A 266 -8.32 -28.93 20.00
CA PRO A 266 -9.13 -29.62 20.99
C PRO A 266 -9.03 -31.11 20.69
N LYS A 267 -8.31 -31.85 21.55
CA LYS A 267 -8.03 -33.25 21.32
C LYS A 267 -9.39 -33.94 21.31
N ALA A 268 -9.75 -34.51 20.16
CA ALA A 268 -10.92 -35.36 20.05
C ALA A 268 -10.82 -36.46 21.12
N ILE A 269 -11.77 -36.48 22.04
CA ILE A 269 -11.82 -37.46 23.13
C ILE A 269 -12.60 -38.65 22.59
N PRO A 270 -12.01 -39.85 22.50
CA PRO A 270 -12.73 -41.02 22.00
C PRO A 270 -13.90 -41.36 22.93
N LEU A 271 -15.02 -41.75 22.33
CA LEU A 271 -16.24 -42.19 22.99
C LEU A 271 -16.48 -43.66 22.70
N THR A 272 -17.06 -44.37 23.67
CA THR A 272 -17.61 -45.71 23.46
C THR A 272 -19.10 -45.57 23.21
N ALA A 273 -19.56 -45.96 22.02
CA ALA A 273 -20.99 -46.02 21.72
C ALA A 273 -21.64 -47.23 22.40
N TYR A 274 -22.77 -47.01 23.06
CA TYR A 274 -23.62 -48.06 23.61
C TYR A 274 -25.09 -47.75 23.31
N GLY A 275 -25.67 -48.45 22.33
CA GLY A 275 -26.97 -48.12 21.78
C GLY A 275 -26.97 -46.71 21.16
N GLN A 276 -27.83 -45.83 21.65
CA GLN A 276 -27.92 -44.42 21.22
C GLN A 276 -27.15 -43.46 22.15
N HIS A 277 -26.39 -43.99 23.12
CA HIS A 277 -25.68 -43.20 24.12
C HIS A 277 -24.17 -43.30 23.94
N PHE A 278 -23.47 -42.27 24.40
CA PHE A 278 -22.02 -42.22 24.39
C PHE A 278 -21.46 -42.25 25.79
N ILE A 279 -20.39 -43.00 25.98
CA ILE A 279 -19.66 -43.12 27.23
C ILE A 279 -18.27 -42.53 27.04
N VAL A 280 -17.82 -41.73 27.99
CA VAL A 280 -16.48 -41.13 28.02
C VAL A 280 -15.72 -41.59 29.26
N THR A 281 -14.45 -41.92 29.08
CA THR A 281 -13.55 -42.23 30.20
C THR A 281 -12.96 -40.95 30.78
N VAL A 282 -13.08 -40.79 32.10
CA VAL A 282 -12.52 -39.68 32.87
C VAL A 282 -11.53 -40.18 33.91
N LYS A 283 -10.63 -39.31 34.35
CA LYS A 283 -9.70 -39.53 35.47
C LYS A 283 -10.09 -38.61 36.62
N ILE A 284 -10.12 -39.14 37.84
CA ILE A 284 -10.54 -38.42 39.03
C ILE A 284 -9.44 -38.52 40.07
N GLY A 285 -8.97 -37.38 40.55
CA GLY A 285 -7.80 -37.28 41.44
C GLY A 285 -6.47 -37.18 40.70
N ASP A 286 -5.39 -37.08 41.48
CA ASP A 286 -4.01 -36.89 41.00
C ASP A 286 -3.29 -38.21 40.62
N LYS A 287 -2.03 -38.40 41.04
CA LYS A 287 -1.22 -39.60 40.76
C LYS A 287 -1.84 -40.89 41.30
N ASN A 288 -2.66 -40.81 42.36
CA ASN A 288 -3.33 -41.96 42.96
C ASN A 288 -4.84 -42.02 42.64
N GLY A 289 -5.27 -41.23 41.63
CA GLY A 289 -6.67 -41.14 41.21
C GLY A 289 -7.27 -42.45 40.69
N ALA A 290 -8.55 -42.38 40.33
CA ALA A 290 -9.31 -43.46 39.73
C ALA A 290 -9.82 -43.07 38.34
N THR A 291 -10.13 -44.07 37.51
CA THR A 291 -10.81 -43.86 36.22
C THR A 291 -12.28 -44.23 36.34
N ALA A 292 -13.16 -43.47 35.69
CA ALA A 292 -14.58 -43.78 35.60
C ALA A 292 -15.06 -43.67 34.15
N ALA A 293 -15.93 -44.58 33.74
CA ALA A 293 -16.64 -44.52 32.46
C ALA A 293 -18.01 -43.86 32.72
N LEU A 294 -18.24 -42.67 32.16
CA LEU A 294 -19.45 -41.89 32.39
C LEU A 294 -20.29 -41.78 31.13
N LEU A 295 -21.59 -42.05 31.24
CA LEU A 295 -22.53 -41.81 30.15
C LEU A 295 -22.78 -40.31 30.01
N ILE A 296 -22.66 -39.78 28.80
CA ILE A 296 -22.90 -38.36 28.52
C ILE A 296 -24.41 -38.10 28.57
N ASP A 297 -24.84 -37.29 29.54
CA ASP A 297 -26.25 -36.93 29.73
C ASP A 297 -26.41 -35.42 29.83
N THR A 298 -26.84 -34.80 28.72
CA THR A 298 -27.10 -33.35 28.65
C THR A 298 -28.37 -32.94 29.41
N GLY A 299 -29.21 -33.89 29.83
CA GLY A 299 -30.38 -33.66 30.68
C GLY A 299 -30.05 -33.66 32.17
N ALA A 300 -28.92 -34.25 32.56
CA ALA A 300 -28.47 -34.26 33.94
C ALA A 300 -27.82 -32.92 34.33
N SER A 301 -28.35 -32.26 35.37
CA SER A 301 -27.75 -31.03 35.89
C SER A 301 -26.42 -31.27 36.60
N LEU A 302 -26.23 -32.46 37.18
CA LEU A 302 -25.07 -32.83 37.99
C LEU A 302 -24.46 -34.15 37.50
N THR A 303 -23.15 -34.24 37.55
CA THR A 303 -22.38 -35.46 37.31
C THR A 303 -22.56 -36.43 38.49
N THR A 304 -22.72 -37.72 38.22
CA THR A 304 -22.92 -38.76 39.24
C THR A 304 -21.81 -39.80 39.24
N LEU A 305 -21.51 -40.33 40.41
CA LEU A 305 -20.52 -41.40 40.61
C LEU A 305 -21.06 -42.44 41.61
N PRO A 306 -20.60 -43.70 41.54
CA PRO A 306 -21.06 -44.74 42.43
C PRO A 306 -20.46 -44.59 43.82
N SER A 307 -21.19 -45.05 44.82
CA SER A 307 -20.86 -44.97 46.25
C SER A 307 -19.48 -45.57 46.56
N GLN A 308 -19.18 -46.72 45.94
CA GLN A 308 -17.88 -47.39 46.10
C GLN A 308 -16.71 -46.51 45.64
N LEU A 309 -16.83 -45.88 44.48
CA LEU A 309 -15.76 -45.04 43.93
C LEU A 309 -15.57 -43.77 44.78
N LEU A 310 -16.66 -43.16 45.24
CA LEU A 310 -16.60 -41.98 46.10
C LEU A 310 -15.94 -42.29 47.45
N ARG A 311 -16.19 -43.47 48.01
CA ARG A 311 -15.51 -43.94 49.24
C ARG A 311 -14.00 -44.09 49.02
N GLU A 312 -13.59 -44.77 47.94
CA GLU A 312 -12.17 -44.93 47.59
C GLU A 312 -11.46 -43.58 47.37
N LEU A 313 -12.12 -42.65 46.68
CA LEU A 313 -11.60 -41.31 46.46
C LEU A 313 -11.50 -40.51 47.76
N THR A 314 -12.44 -40.69 48.69
CA THR A 314 -12.42 -40.03 50.00
C THR A 314 -11.28 -40.55 50.87
N GLU A 315 -11.07 -41.87 50.92
CA GLU A 315 -9.93 -42.50 51.62
C GLU A 315 -8.58 -41.99 51.10
N LYS A 316 -8.48 -41.78 49.78
CA LYS A 316 -7.30 -41.20 49.13
C LYS A 316 -7.22 -39.67 49.22
N LYS A 317 -8.12 -39.02 49.96
CA LYS A 317 -8.22 -37.57 50.12
C LYS A 317 -8.39 -36.83 48.78
N GLN A 318 -9.01 -37.45 47.78
CA GLN A 318 -9.31 -36.87 46.46
C GLN A 318 -10.76 -36.37 46.34
N ALA A 319 -11.64 -36.79 47.25
CA ALA A 319 -13.01 -36.31 47.40
C ALA A 319 -13.30 -35.96 48.87
N SER A 320 -14.28 -35.08 49.09
CA SER A 320 -14.81 -34.76 50.41
C SER A 320 -16.32 -34.59 50.34
N LEU A 321 -17.04 -35.17 51.31
CA LEU A 321 -18.47 -34.96 51.46
C LEU A 321 -18.74 -33.47 51.70
N SER A 322 -19.55 -32.86 50.84
CA SER A 322 -19.89 -31.44 50.87
C SER A 322 -21.37 -31.18 51.21
N GLY A 323 -22.21 -32.22 51.22
CA GLY A 323 -23.59 -32.10 51.68
C GLY A 323 -24.49 -33.26 51.26
N TYR A 324 -25.79 -33.00 51.24
CA TYR A 324 -26.84 -33.91 50.78
C TYR A 324 -27.79 -33.14 49.88
N LEU A 325 -28.34 -33.79 48.88
CA LEU A 325 -29.32 -33.18 47.97
C LEU A 325 -30.36 -34.20 47.50
N GLU A 326 -31.49 -33.68 47.07
CA GLU A 326 -32.54 -34.45 46.43
C GLU A 326 -32.31 -34.49 44.90
N LEU A 327 -32.05 -35.68 44.36
CA LEU A 327 -31.94 -35.93 42.93
C LEU A 327 -33.29 -36.35 42.35
N LYS A 328 -33.69 -35.70 41.26
CA LYS A 328 -34.75 -36.19 40.38
C LYS A 328 -34.13 -37.07 39.32
N THR A 329 -34.42 -38.37 39.37
CA THR A 329 -33.96 -39.35 38.40
C THR A 329 -35.14 -39.89 37.59
N ALA A 330 -34.87 -40.61 36.51
CA ALA A 330 -35.91 -41.31 35.75
C ALA A 330 -36.72 -42.30 36.64
N ASN A 331 -36.09 -42.83 37.70
CA ASN A 331 -36.69 -43.74 38.68
C ASN A 331 -37.30 -43.01 39.90
N GLY A 332 -37.60 -41.72 39.74
CA GLY A 332 -38.19 -40.86 40.75
C GLY A 332 -37.17 -40.08 41.58
N ILE A 333 -37.64 -39.57 42.72
CA ILE A 333 -36.86 -38.76 43.64
C ILE A 333 -35.95 -39.67 44.51
N ARG A 334 -34.70 -39.28 44.71
CA ARG A 334 -33.73 -39.96 45.57
C ARG A 334 -32.93 -38.95 46.39
N PHE A 335 -32.73 -39.21 47.68
CA PHE A 335 -31.76 -38.49 48.49
C PHE A 335 -30.36 -39.03 48.21
N SER A 336 -29.41 -38.12 47.94
CA SER A 336 -28.05 -38.44 47.53
C SER A 336 -27.05 -37.60 48.31
N GLN A 337 -25.87 -38.17 48.56
CA GLN A 337 -24.73 -37.45 49.12
C GLN A 337 -24.04 -36.64 48.02
N LEU A 338 -23.65 -35.41 48.35
CA LEU A 338 -22.89 -34.53 47.47
C LEU A 338 -21.43 -34.54 47.89
N TYR A 339 -20.53 -34.73 46.93
CA TYR A 339 -19.10 -34.73 47.13
C TYR A 339 -18.44 -33.65 46.27
N THR A 340 -17.40 -33.02 46.79
CA THR A 340 -16.50 -32.17 46.00
C THR A 340 -15.22 -32.94 45.67
N LEU A 341 -14.96 -33.10 44.37
CA LEU A 341 -13.74 -33.71 43.83
C LEU A 341 -12.64 -32.66 43.71
N LYS A 342 -11.44 -32.97 44.21
CA LYS A 342 -10.27 -32.07 44.07
C LYS A 342 -9.86 -31.87 42.61
N LEU A 343 -9.88 -32.94 41.84
CA LEU A 343 -9.41 -32.99 40.47
C LEU A 343 -10.29 -33.91 39.63
N PHE A 344 -10.76 -33.41 38.51
CA PHE A 344 -11.53 -34.15 37.52
C PHE A 344 -10.94 -33.87 36.15
N GLN A 345 -10.52 -34.90 35.43
CA GLN A 345 -9.90 -34.79 34.13
C GLN A 345 -10.70 -35.55 33.09
N ILE A 346 -11.06 -34.85 32.01
CA ILE A 346 -11.73 -35.42 30.85
C ILE A 346 -10.89 -35.13 29.60
N GLY A 347 -10.36 -36.20 28.98
CA GLY A 347 -9.34 -36.09 27.94
C GLY A 347 -8.08 -35.35 28.45
N GLY A 348 -7.84 -34.16 27.91
CA GLY A 348 -6.74 -33.27 28.31
C GLY A 348 -7.13 -32.10 29.22
N GLN A 349 -8.42 -31.96 29.55
CA GLN A 349 -8.93 -30.82 30.32
C GLN A 349 -8.95 -31.15 31.81
N LEU A 350 -8.46 -30.23 32.64
CA LEU A 350 -8.33 -30.38 34.08
C LEU A 350 -9.29 -29.44 34.80
N LEU A 351 -10.23 -30.02 35.55
CA LEU A 351 -11.19 -29.29 36.37
C LEU A 351 -10.89 -29.52 37.85
N LYS A 352 -11.03 -28.47 38.64
CA LYS A 352 -10.84 -28.52 40.09
C LYS A 352 -12.15 -28.23 40.80
N ASN A 353 -12.32 -28.82 41.99
CA ASN A 353 -13.47 -28.59 42.88
C ASN A 353 -14.81 -28.83 42.17
N ILE A 354 -14.97 -30.00 41.54
CA ILE A 354 -16.20 -30.38 40.85
C ILE A 354 -17.12 -31.09 41.83
N GLU A 355 -18.37 -30.65 41.90
CA GLU A 355 -19.41 -31.31 42.67
C GLU A 355 -19.97 -32.52 41.90
N VAL A 356 -20.14 -33.63 42.61
CA VAL A 356 -20.72 -34.86 42.08
C VAL A 356 -21.67 -35.46 43.11
N ALA A 357 -22.77 -36.04 42.64
CA ALA A 357 -23.69 -36.75 43.52
C ALA A 357 -23.42 -38.26 43.51
N GLU A 358 -23.64 -38.88 44.65
CA GLU A 358 -23.65 -40.32 44.81
C GLU A 358 -24.89 -40.92 44.15
N LEU A 359 -24.70 -41.75 43.13
CA LEU A 359 -25.78 -42.51 42.53
C LEU A 359 -25.24 -43.84 42.02
N ASP A 360 -25.68 -44.93 42.63
CA ASP A 360 -25.36 -46.27 42.15
C ASP A 360 -26.24 -46.61 40.95
N VAL A 361 -25.60 -47.01 39.86
CA VAL A 361 -26.27 -47.50 38.65
C VAL A 361 -26.67 -48.97 38.84
N GLU A 362 -27.75 -49.41 38.21
CA GLU A 362 -28.23 -50.78 38.33
C GLU A 362 -27.16 -51.83 37.94
N PRO A 363 -27.16 -53.02 38.59
CA PRO A 363 -26.24 -54.10 38.26
C PRO A 363 -26.34 -54.48 36.77
N GLY A 364 -25.22 -54.40 36.05
CA GLY A 364 -25.15 -54.65 34.59
C GLY A 364 -25.05 -53.38 33.73
N GLY A 365 -25.06 -52.18 34.33
CA GLY A 365 -24.82 -50.93 33.61
C GLY A 365 -23.43 -50.85 32.96
N HIS A 366 -23.36 -50.34 31.73
CA HIS A 366 -22.11 -50.18 30.97
C HIS A 366 -21.32 -48.90 31.33
N SER A 367 -21.79 -48.15 32.34
CA SER A 367 -21.14 -46.94 32.85
C SER A 367 -21.18 -46.92 34.36
N ASN A 368 -20.21 -46.24 34.97
CA ASN A 368 -20.15 -46.04 36.42
C ASN A 368 -21.09 -44.94 36.90
N GLY A 369 -21.52 -44.03 36.03
CA GLY A 369 -22.36 -42.88 36.38
C GLY A 369 -22.61 -41.98 35.17
N LEU A 370 -23.11 -40.77 35.42
CA LEU A 370 -23.50 -39.80 34.40
C LEU A 370 -22.53 -38.61 34.37
N LEU A 371 -22.17 -38.15 33.17
CA LEU A 371 -21.50 -36.87 32.95
C LEU A 371 -22.55 -35.79 32.67
N GLY A 372 -22.76 -34.92 33.66
CA GLY A 372 -23.80 -33.90 33.62
C GLY A 372 -23.32 -32.52 33.17
N MET A 373 -24.27 -31.59 33.11
CA MET A 373 -24.08 -30.22 32.64
C MET A 373 -23.22 -29.36 33.56
N ASN A 374 -23.07 -29.69 34.85
CA ASN A 374 -22.14 -29.02 35.74
C ASN A 374 -20.67 -29.14 35.28
N VAL A 375 -20.35 -30.18 34.49
CA VAL A 375 -19.04 -30.34 33.85
C VAL A 375 -19.10 -29.87 32.39
N LEU A 376 -20.07 -30.33 31.61
CA LEU A 376 -20.14 -30.04 30.16
C LEU A 376 -20.30 -28.55 29.84
N SER A 377 -21.08 -27.80 30.64
CA SER A 377 -21.31 -26.36 30.40
C SER A 377 -20.07 -25.48 30.56
N LYS A 378 -19.00 -25.99 31.19
CA LYS A 378 -17.69 -25.31 31.28
C LYS A 378 -16.97 -25.26 29.93
N PHE A 379 -17.48 -25.97 28.93
CA PHE A 379 -16.95 -26.03 27.58
C PHE A 379 -18.00 -25.61 26.56
N MET A 380 -17.55 -25.11 25.41
CA MET A 380 -18.25 -25.35 24.15
C MET A 380 -17.93 -26.80 23.75
N PHE A 381 -18.94 -27.67 23.75
CA PHE A 381 -18.75 -29.08 23.44
C PHE A 381 -19.50 -29.49 22.18
N HIS A 382 -18.94 -30.46 21.46
CA HIS A 382 -19.56 -31.08 20.29
C HIS A 382 -19.32 -32.59 20.33
N ILE A 383 -20.37 -33.37 20.06
CA ILE A 383 -20.29 -34.83 19.94
C ILE A 383 -20.41 -35.16 18.45
N ASP A 384 -19.32 -35.63 17.86
CA ASP A 384 -19.34 -36.19 16.51
C ASP A 384 -19.71 -37.67 16.62
N GLN A 385 -20.95 -37.99 16.22
CA GLN A 385 -21.49 -39.34 16.30
C GLN A 385 -20.86 -40.29 15.28
N ASN A 386 -20.40 -39.77 14.13
CA ASN A 386 -19.81 -40.58 13.07
C ASN A 386 -18.42 -41.04 13.47
N SER A 387 -17.60 -40.14 14.01
CA SER A 387 -16.26 -40.47 14.49
C SER A 387 -16.23 -40.97 15.94
N GLN A 388 -17.37 -40.96 16.63
CA GLN A 388 -17.51 -41.31 18.05
C GLN A 388 -16.54 -40.49 18.91
N THR A 389 -16.52 -39.17 18.72
CA THR A 389 -15.61 -38.28 19.46
C THR A 389 -16.33 -37.13 20.15
N LEU A 390 -15.82 -36.74 21.32
CA LEU A 390 -16.21 -35.55 22.04
C LEU A 390 -15.12 -34.49 21.90
N ILE A 391 -15.51 -33.32 21.39
CA ILE A 391 -14.65 -32.14 21.27
C ILE A 391 -15.01 -31.20 22.41
N LEU A 392 -14.02 -30.78 23.20
CA LEU A 392 -14.18 -29.82 24.29
C LEU A 392 -13.30 -28.58 24.06
N ILE A 393 -13.93 -27.42 23.96
CA ILE A 393 -13.28 -26.11 23.84
C ILE A 393 -13.60 -25.32 25.12
N PRO A 394 -12.60 -24.96 25.95
CA PRO A 394 -12.83 -24.16 27.16
C PRO A 394 -13.54 -22.83 26.82
N ARG A 395 -14.56 -22.48 27.61
CA ARG A 395 -15.19 -21.16 27.50
C ARG A 395 -14.26 -20.05 27.96
#